data_AF-A0A674NW27-F1
#
_entry.id   AF-A0A674NW27-F1
#
_cell.length_a   1.000
_cell.length_b   1.000
_cell.length_c   1.000
_cell.angle_alpha   90.00
_cell.angle_beta   90.00
_cell.angle_gamma   90.00
#
_symmetry.space_group_name_H-M   'P 1'
#
loop_
_entity.id
_entity.type
_entity.pdbx_description
1 polymer ?
#
loop_
_entity_poly.entity_id
_entity_poly.type
_entity_poly.pdbx_seq_one_letter_code
_entity_poly.pdbx_strand_id
1 'polypeptide(L)'
;MARTKQTARKSTGGKAPRKQLATKAARKSAPATGGVKKPHRYRPGTVALREIRRYQKSTELLIRKLPFQRLVREIAQDFKTDLRFQSGTVLSRQ
;
A
#
# COMPACT_ATOMS: atom_id res chain seq x y z
N MET A 1 -37.26 -30.42 -33.94
CA MET A 1 -37.39 -28.97 -34.24
C MET A 1 -37.01 -28.17 -32.99
N ALA A 2 -35.82 -27.57 -32.98
CA ALA A 2 -35.31 -26.82 -31.83
C ALA A 2 -35.62 -25.32 -32.01
N ARG A 3 -36.42 -24.74 -31.12
CA ARG A 3 -36.67 -23.30 -31.06
C ARG A 3 -36.13 -22.76 -29.73
N THR A 4 -34.87 -22.36 -29.73
CA THR A 4 -34.28 -21.63 -28.59
C THR A 4 -34.80 -20.20 -28.60
N LYS A 5 -35.62 -19.84 -27.61
CA LYS A 5 -36.10 -18.46 -27.42
C LYS A 5 -34.90 -17.58 -27.02
N GLN A 6 -34.47 -16.70 -27.92
CA GLN A 6 -33.52 -15.64 -27.63
C GLN A 6 -34.20 -14.63 -26.69
N THR A 7 -33.82 -14.60 -25.42
CA THR A 7 -34.25 -13.53 -24.51
C THR A 7 -33.41 -12.29 -24.77
N ALA A 8 -34.06 -11.18 -25.13
CA ALA A 8 -33.40 -9.89 -25.31
C ALA A 8 -32.69 -9.47 -24.00
N ARG A 9 -31.37 -9.38 -24.04
CA ARG A 9 -30.57 -8.73 -22.99
C ARG A 9 -30.76 -7.23 -23.15
N LYS A 10 -31.22 -6.55 -22.10
CA LYS A 10 -31.28 -5.07 -22.08
C LYS A 10 -29.87 -4.51 -22.31
N SER A 11 -29.68 -3.83 -23.42
CA SER A 11 -28.48 -3.05 -23.71
C SER A 11 -28.60 -1.66 -23.06
N THR A 12 -27.45 -1.16 -22.59
CA THR A 12 -27.17 0.24 -22.24
C THR A 12 -27.90 0.82 -21.03
N GLY A 13 -27.16 0.93 -19.93
CA GLY A 13 -27.41 1.95 -18.93
C GLY A 13 -26.97 3.32 -19.46
N GLY A 14 -27.84 4.32 -19.31
CA GLY A 14 -27.54 5.73 -19.50
C GLY A 14 -28.33 6.52 -18.46
N LYS A 15 -27.64 7.23 -17.58
CA LYS A 15 -28.26 8.12 -16.58
C LYS A 15 -29.05 9.22 -17.30
N ALA A 16 -30.30 9.45 -16.89
CA ALA A 16 -31.07 10.63 -17.31
C ALA A 16 -30.37 11.93 -16.88
N PRO A 17 -30.50 13.05 -17.63
CA PRO A 17 -29.85 14.31 -17.29
C PRO A 17 -30.49 14.89 -16.02
N ARG A 18 -29.72 14.93 -14.94
CA ARG A 18 -30.18 15.43 -13.64
C ARG A 18 -29.77 16.89 -13.46
N LYS A 19 -30.74 17.74 -13.08
CA LYS A 19 -30.57 19.14 -12.65
C LYS A 19 -29.39 19.26 -11.66
N GLN A 20 -28.48 20.22 -11.88
CA GLN A 20 -27.31 20.44 -11.03
C GLN A 20 -27.74 20.91 -9.63
N LEU A 21 -27.65 19.99 -8.67
CA LEU A 21 -27.57 20.30 -7.24
C LEU A 21 -26.19 19.78 -6.80
N ALA A 22 -25.41 20.65 -6.17
CA ALA A 22 -24.03 20.37 -5.76
C ALA A 22 -23.94 19.01 -5.04
N THR A 23 -23.21 18.07 -5.65
CA THR A 23 -23.10 16.71 -5.12
C THR A 23 -21.91 16.63 -4.19
N LYS A 24 -22.18 16.63 -2.88
CA LYS A 24 -21.25 16.13 -1.87
C LYS A 24 -20.87 14.70 -2.27
N ALA A 25 -19.59 14.42 -2.46
CA ALA A 25 -19.12 13.10 -2.87
C ALA A 25 -19.45 12.06 -1.79
N ALA A 26 -20.60 11.41 -1.93
CA ALA A 26 -20.94 10.22 -1.17
C ALA A 26 -19.94 9.12 -1.57
N ARG A 27 -18.90 8.95 -0.76
CA ARG A 27 -18.06 7.75 -0.82
C ARG A 27 -19.01 6.55 -0.73
N LYS A 28 -18.89 5.58 -1.63
CA LYS A 28 -19.69 4.35 -1.62
C LYS A 28 -19.61 3.70 -0.23
N SER A 29 -20.59 3.96 0.63
CA SER A 29 -20.88 3.09 1.76
C SER A 29 -21.45 1.79 1.19
N ALA A 30 -21.12 0.68 1.87
CA ALA A 30 -21.58 -0.64 1.49
C ALA A 30 -23.11 -0.67 1.31
N PRO A 31 -23.65 -1.51 0.40
CA PRO A 31 -25.10 -1.66 0.26
C PRO A 31 -25.73 -2.06 1.60
N ALA A 32 -26.82 -1.39 1.98
CA ALA A 32 -27.51 -1.58 3.27
C ALA A 32 -28.24 -2.93 3.39
N THR A 33 -28.23 -3.76 2.35
CA THR A 33 -28.78 -5.11 2.35
C THR A 33 -27.93 -6.00 1.42
N GLY A 34 -27.24 -6.97 2.00
CA GLY A 34 -26.35 -7.91 1.31
C GLY A 34 -24.91 -7.79 1.79
N GLY A 35 -24.41 -8.86 2.41
CA GLY A 35 -23.11 -8.90 3.10
C GLY A 35 -21.96 -8.24 2.34
N VAL A 36 -21.16 -7.47 3.07
CA VAL A 36 -19.96 -6.79 2.55
C VAL A 36 -19.07 -7.82 1.85
N LYS A 37 -18.70 -7.57 0.59
CA LYS A 37 -17.71 -8.40 -0.12
C LYS A 37 -16.45 -8.50 0.76
N LYS A 38 -16.00 -9.74 1.02
CA LYS A 38 -14.78 -9.97 1.78
C LYS A 38 -13.62 -9.18 1.16
N PRO A 39 -12.83 -8.44 1.96
CA PRO A 39 -11.64 -7.78 1.47
C PRO A 39 -10.72 -8.77 0.77
N HIS A 40 -10.11 -8.36 -0.34
CA HIS A 40 -9.15 -9.19 -1.04
C HIS A 40 -7.92 -9.42 -0.15
N ARG A 41 -7.57 -10.69 0.06
CA ARG A 41 -6.35 -11.10 0.78
C ARG A 41 -5.45 -11.90 -0.16
N TYR A 42 -4.19 -11.49 -0.26
CA TYR A 42 -3.18 -12.23 -1.02
C TYR A 42 -2.88 -13.58 -0.36
N ARG A 43 -2.47 -14.55 -1.18
CA ARG A 43 -1.98 -15.85 -0.67
C ARG A 43 -0.69 -15.64 0.12
N PRO A 44 -0.41 -16.47 1.15
CA PRO A 44 0.89 -16.46 1.80
C PRO A 44 2.01 -16.61 0.75
N GLY A 45 3.11 -15.88 0.93
CA GLY A 45 4.22 -15.83 -0.02
C GLY A 45 4.08 -14.82 -1.17
N THR A 46 2.86 -14.43 -1.58
CA THR A 46 2.70 -13.47 -2.69
C THR A 46 3.28 -12.09 -2.37
N VAL A 47 3.06 -11.60 -1.15
CA VAL A 47 3.60 -10.31 -0.72
C VAL A 47 5.10 -10.38 -0.49
N ALA A 48 5.59 -11.48 0.11
CA ALA A 48 7.02 -11.70 0.36
C ALA A 48 7.84 -11.72 -0.95
N LEU A 49 7.40 -12.46 -1.97
CA LEU A 49 8.09 -12.48 -3.28
C LEU A 49 8.10 -11.11 -3.95
N ARG A 50 7.05 -10.31 -3.76
CA ARG A 50 7.00 -8.94 -4.28
C ARG A 50 7.98 -8.02 -3.55
N GLU A 51 8.11 -8.17 -2.23
CA GLU A 51 9.06 -7.42 -1.41
C GLU A 51 10.51 -7.80 -1.75
N ILE A 52 10.83 -9.09 -1.88
CA ILE A 52 12.17 -9.57 -2.30
C ILE A 52 12.57 -8.94 -3.64
N ARG A 53 11.69 -9.01 -4.64
CA ARG A 53 11.95 -8.39 -5.96
C ARG A 53 12.11 -6.87 -5.88
N ARG A 54 11.36 -6.20 -5.00
CA ARG A 54 11.48 -4.75 -4.79
C ARG A 54 12.85 -4.41 -4.20
N TYR A 55 13.25 -5.05 -3.11
CA TYR A 55 14.50 -4.74 -2.40
C TYR A 55 15.75 -5.18 -3.13
N GLN A 56 15.66 -6.19 -4.00
CA GLN A 56 16.77 -6.55 -4.89
C GLN A 56 16.93 -5.56 -6.06
N LYS A 57 15.88 -4.79 -6.40
CA LYS A 57 15.92 -3.79 -7.48
C LYS A 57 16.39 -2.42 -6.99
N SER A 58 16.12 -2.06 -5.74
CA SER A 58 16.57 -0.80 -5.13
C SER A 58 17.81 -1.00 -4.25
N THR A 59 18.47 0.11 -3.92
CA THR A 59 19.61 0.15 -2.98
C THR A 59 19.33 1.08 -1.80
N GLU A 60 18.05 1.24 -1.45
CA GLU A 60 17.65 2.05 -0.29
C GLU A 60 18.02 1.36 1.02
N LEU A 61 18.38 2.15 2.04
CA LEU A 61 18.65 1.62 3.36
C LEU A 61 17.39 0.98 3.94
N LEU A 62 17.50 -0.28 4.36
CA LEU A 62 16.38 -1.02 4.95
C LEU A 62 16.10 -0.59 6.39
N ILE A 63 17.12 -0.06 7.08
CA ILE A 63 17.03 0.41 8.46
C ILE A 63 16.92 1.94 8.47
N ARG A 64 15.99 2.47 9.26
CA ARG A 64 15.80 3.92 9.41
C ARG A 64 17.06 4.59 9.95
N LYS A 65 17.44 5.73 9.36
CA LYS A 65 18.67 6.46 9.68
C LYS A 65 18.77 6.91 11.15
N LEU A 66 17.72 7.53 11.69
CA LEU A 66 17.76 8.12 13.04
C LEU A 66 17.87 7.06 14.17
N PRO A 67 17.07 5.97 14.19
CA PRO A 67 17.26 4.90 15.17
C PRO A 67 18.65 4.26 15.09
N PHE A 68 19.15 3.98 13.88
CA PHE A 68 20.49 3.42 13.70
C PHE A 68 21.58 4.38 14.22
N GLN A 69 21.46 5.67 13.93
CA GLN A 69 22.38 6.68 14.45
C GLN A 69 22.38 6.77 15.98
N ARG A 70 21.23 6.61 16.64
CA ARG A 70 21.15 6.61 18.10
C ARG A 70 21.88 5.39 18.67
N LEU A 71 21.65 4.21 18.10
CA LEU A 71 22.32 2.97 18.49
C LEU A 71 23.85 3.07 18.34
N VAL A 72 24.33 3.62 17.23
CA VAL A 72 25.78 3.83 17.02
C VAL A 72 26.39 4.75 18.08
N ARG A 73 25.66 5.79 18.51
CA ARG A 73 26.12 6.72 19.56
C ARG A 73 26.09 6.10 20.95
N GLU A 74 25.07 5.30 21.24
CA GLU A 74 24.93 4.55 22.48
C GLU A 74 26.14 3.61 22.67
N ILE A 75 26.42 2.77 21.68
CA ILE A 75 27.57 1.84 21.72
C ILE A 75 28.90 2.61 21.83
N ALA A 76 29.05 3.71 21.09
CA ALA A 76 30.31 4.46 21.11
C ALA A 76 30.58 5.17 22.45
N GLN A 77 29.52 5.57 23.16
CA GLN A 77 29.63 6.20 24.47
C GLN A 77 30.25 5.25 25.51
N ASP A 78 30.03 3.94 25.37
CA ASP A 78 30.60 2.91 26.25
C ASP A 78 32.14 2.81 26.12
N PHE A 79 32.70 3.19 24.97
CA PHE A 79 34.15 3.15 24.73
C PHE A 79 34.84 4.47 25.05
N LYS A 80 34.23 5.60 24.64
CA LYS A 80 34.79 6.94 24.86
C LYS A 80 33.69 7.99 24.87
N THR A 81 33.67 8.80 25.92
CA THR A 81 32.76 9.94 26.03
C THR A 81 33.14 11.04 25.03
N ASP A 82 32.14 11.78 24.53
CA ASP A 82 32.29 12.96 23.64
C ASP A 82 32.82 12.71 22.22
N LEU A 83 32.57 11.52 21.67
CA LEU A 83 32.87 11.22 20.26
C LEU A 83 31.98 12.01 19.29
N ARG A 84 32.61 12.71 18.34
CA ARG A 84 31.94 13.40 17.23
C ARG A 84 31.98 12.54 15.98
N PHE A 85 30.82 12.37 15.36
CA PHE A 85 30.66 11.60 14.11
C PHE A 85 30.51 12.54 12.92
N GLN A 86 31.21 12.27 11.83
CA GLN A 86 30.98 12.94 10.56
C GLN A 86 29.62 12.49 9.99
N SER A 87 28.91 13.42 9.33
CA SER A 87 27.51 13.28 8.91
C SER A 87 27.26 12.11 7.93
N GLY A 88 28.28 11.65 7.20
CA GLY A 88 28.18 10.52 6.27
C GLY A 88 28.59 9.15 6.85
N THR A 89 29.44 9.13 7.88
CA THR A 89 30.07 7.90 8.39
C THR A 89 29.07 6.93 9.01
N VAL A 90 28.03 7.46 9.67
CA VAL A 90 26.98 6.63 10.28
C VAL A 90 26.10 5.98 9.21
N LEU A 91 25.97 6.59 8.04
CA LEU A 91 25.17 6.05 6.94
C LEU A 91 25.95 5.04 6.08
N SER A 92 27.27 5.22 5.95
CA SER A 92 28.14 4.36 5.14
C SER A 92 28.56 3.06 5.83
N ARG A 93 28.28 2.91 7.12
CA ARG A 93 28.65 1.75 7.96
C ARG A 93 27.47 0.81 8.24
N GLN A 94 26.35 0.97 7.51
CA GLN A 94 25.27 -0.02 7.47
C GLN A 94 25.62 -1.19 6.55
#